data_AF-A0A418MLZ2-F1
#
_entry.id   AF-A0A418MLZ2-F1
#
_cell.length_a   1.000
_cell.length_b   1.000
_cell.length_c   1.000
_cell.angle_alpha   90.00
_cell.angle_beta   90.00
_cell.angle_gamma   90.00
#
_symmetry.space_group_name_H-M   'P 1'
#
loop_
_entity.id
_entity.type
_entity.pdbx_description
1 polymer ?
#
loop_
_entity_poly.entity_id
_entity_poly.type
_entity_poly.pdbx_seq_one_letter_code
_entity_poly.pdbx_strand_id
1 'polypeptide(L)'
;MSKGYNKSMINIISKEVLFMMSISKLSPKFQVTIPSEIRDALGAKPGDRIIFQKKTNGEVVVRCIPFLSAKDLAGSLKRASGKEFPYIPIEVARRITYDDLAERFANEVRKDLDKESDDKGDSK
;
A
#
# COMPACT_ATOMS: atom_id res chain seq x y z
N MET A 1 -14.15 -35.13 31.07
CA MET A 1 -12.77 -35.04 31.61
C MET A 1 -11.89 -34.36 30.58
N SER A 2 -11.57 -33.09 30.79
CA SER A 2 -10.74 -32.26 29.91
C SER A 2 -9.27 -32.68 30.07
N LYS A 3 -8.64 -33.17 28.99
CA LYS A 3 -7.19 -33.42 28.99
C LYS A 3 -6.49 -32.09 28.73
N GLY A 4 -5.95 -31.51 29.80
CA GLY A 4 -5.09 -30.33 29.73
C GLY A 4 -3.81 -30.64 28.97
N TYR A 5 -3.56 -29.89 27.91
CA TYR A 5 -2.29 -29.96 27.20
C TYR A 5 -1.25 -29.12 27.94
N ASN A 6 -0.11 -29.74 28.22
CA ASN A 6 0.95 -29.22 29.06
C ASN A 6 1.58 -27.97 28.41
N LYS A 7 1.55 -26.85 29.13
CA LYS A 7 1.90 -25.49 28.66
C LYS A 7 3.37 -25.36 28.20
N SER A 8 4.22 -26.32 28.57
CA SER A 8 5.64 -26.38 28.18
C SER A 8 5.87 -26.99 26.80
N MET A 9 4.97 -27.84 26.27
CA MET A 9 5.09 -28.43 24.93
C MET A 9 4.73 -27.46 23.80
N ILE A 10 3.95 -26.42 24.11
CA ILE A 10 3.50 -25.41 23.14
C ILE A 10 4.65 -24.45 22.74
N ASN A 11 5.70 -24.33 23.55
CA ASN A 11 6.81 -23.41 23.26
C ASN A 11 7.85 -23.93 22.26
N ILE A 12 7.81 -25.21 21.88
CA ILE A 12 8.84 -25.85 21.03
C ILE A 12 8.34 -26.09 19.59
N ILE A 13 7.03 -26.16 19.36
CA ILE A 13 6.46 -26.37 18.02
C ILE A 13 6.19 -25.00 17.38
N SER A 14 7.24 -24.48 16.73
CA SER A 14 7.16 -23.68 15.49
C SER A 14 6.31 -22.40 15.50
N LYS A 15 7.00 -21.27 15.34
CA LYS A 15 6.46 -19.95 14.93
C LYS A 15 5.73 -19.93 13.57
N GLU A 16 5.35 -21.06 13.01
CA GLU A 16 4.81 -21.19 11.66
C GLU A 16 3.53 -22.04 11.72
N VAL A 17 2.40 -21.37 11.48
CA VAL A 17 1.05 -21.93 11.32
C VAL A 17 0.37 -22.39 12.62
N LEU A 18 -0.30 -21.45 13.28
CA LEU A 18 -1.34 -21.77 14.26
C LEU A 18 -2.53 -22.41 13.50
N PHE A 19 -2.66 -23.73 13.57
CA PHE A 19 -3.73 -24.45 12.90
C PHE A 19 -5.04 -24.33 13.69
N MET A 20 -5.85 -23.33 13.36
CA MET A 20 -7.20 -23.16 13.92
C MET A 20 -8.25 -23.64 12.92
N MET A 21 -8.95 -24.72 13.25
CA MET A 21 -10.12 -25.20 12.50
C MET A 21 -11.40 -24.68 13.17
N SER A 22 -12.11 -23.81 12.47
CA SER A 22 -13.43 -23.30 12.87
C SER A 22 -14.45 -23.58 11.77
N ILE A 23 -15.62 -24.11 12.14
CA ILE A 23 -16.68 -24.47 11.19
C ILE A 23 -17.78 -23.41 11.24
N SER A 24 -18.19 -22.91 10.08
CA SER A 24 -19.31 -21.98 9.93
C SER A 24 -20.37 -22.54 9.00
N LYS A 25 -21.64 -22.35 9.35
CA LYS A 25 -22.77 -22.71 8.49
C LYS A 25 -22.95 -21.65 7.40
N LEU A 26 -23.26 -22.09 6.18
CA LEU A 26 -23.67 -21.21 5.09
C LEU A 26 -25.12 -20.75 5.32
N SER A 27 -25.32 -19.44 5.37
CA SER A 27 -26.63 -18.80 5.48
C SER A 27 -27.45 -18.97 4.19
N PRO A 28 -28.80 -18.90 4.23
CA PRO A 28 -29.65 -18.95 3.04
C PRO A 28 -29.32 -17.91 1.96
N LYS A 29 -28.69 -16.79 2.33
CA LYS A 29 -28.22 -15.75 1.40
C LYS A 29 -26.77 -15.94 0.95
N PHE A 30 -26.25 -17.16 1.03
CA PHE A 30 -24.85 -17.50 0.69
C PHE A 30 -23.80 -16.73 1.51
N GLN A 31 -24.15 -16.31 2.73
CA GLN A 31 -23.24 -15.63 3.63
C GLN A 31 -22.53 -16.65 4.54
N VAL A 32 -21.22 -16.51 4.69
CA VAL A 32 -20.43 -17.25 5.68
C VAL A 32 -20.03 -16.28 6.79
N THR A 33 -20.34 -16.63 8.04
CA THR A 33 -19.90 -15.82 9.18
C THR A 33 -18.45 -16.18 9.50
N ILE A 34 -17.61 -15.17 9.69
CA ILE A 34 -16.22 -15.35 10.14
C ILE A 34 -16.24 -15.51 11.68
N PRO A 35 -15.85 -16.68 12.22
CA PRO A 35 -15.80 -16.93 13.66
C PRO A 35 -14.88 -15.95 14.39
N SER A 36 -15.10 -15.77 15.69
CA SER A 36 -14.35 -14.82 16.53
C SER A 36 -12.84 -14.99 16.39
N GLU A 37 -12.40 -16.23 16.47
CA GLU A 37 -10.99 -16.58 16.57
C GLU A 37 -10.28 -16.27 15.23
N ILE A 38 -10.98 -16.49 14.12
CA ILE A 38 -10.48 -16.17 12.77
C ILE A 38 -10.51 -14.65 12.55
N ARG A 39 -11.56 -13.95 13.01
CA ARG A 39 -11.66 -12.49 12.88
C ARG A 39 -10.51 -11.79 13.61
N ASP A 40 -10.20 -12.24 14.82
CA ASP A 40 -9.12 -11.69 15.64
C ASP A 40 -7.75 -11.97 15.01
N ALA A 41 -7.55 -13.18 14.46
CA ALA A 41 -6.33 -13.53 13.72
C ALA A 41 -6.15 -12.72 12.42
N LEU A 42 -7.25 -12.40 11.71
CA LEU A 42 -7.23 -11.53 10.53
C LEU A 42 -7.13 -10.04 10.87
N GLY A 43 -7.33 -9.65 12.13
CA GLY A 43 -7.43 -8.25 12.56
C GLY A 43 -8.62 -7.51 11.92
N ALA A 44 -9.64 -8.24 11.47
CA ALA A 44 -10.75 -7.69 10.70
C ALA A 44 -11.79 -7.01 11.60
N LYS A 45 -12.21 -5.81 11.21
CA LYS A 45 -13.25 -5.02 11.88
C LYS A 45 -14.50 -4.89 11.01
N PRO A 46 -15.68 -4.65 11.59
CA PRO A 46 -16.86 -4.28 10.82
C PRO A 46 -16.56 -3.06 9.93
N GLY A 47 -16.86 -3.18 8.63
CA GLY A 47 -16.55 -2.16 7.62
C GLY A 47 -15.31 -2.46 6.77
N ASP A 48 -14.45 -3.39 7.21
CA ASP A 48 -13.34 -3.85 6.38
C ASP A 48 -13.83 -4.70 5.21
N ARG A 49 -13.08 -4.65 4.11
CA ARG A 49 -13.37 -5.43 2.90
C ARG A 49 -12.67 -6.77 2.96
N ILE A 50 -13.34 -7.81 2.50
CA ILE A 50 -12.79 -9.16 2.47
C ILE A 50 -12.59 -9.58 1.01
N ILE A 51 -11.38 -10.03 0.69
CA ILE A 51 -11.04 -10.63 -0.61
C ILE A 51 -11.10 -12.15 -0.48
N PHE A 52 -11.83 -12.77 -1.41
CA PHE A 52 -11.80 -14.22 -1.63
C PHE A 52 -10.99 -14.51 -2.90
N GLN A 53 -9.95 -15.33 -2.76
CA GLN A 53 -9.19 -15.84 -3.91
C GLN A 53 -9.31 -17.36 -3.96
N LYS A 54 -9.87 -17.86 -5.05
CA LYS A 54 -9.91 -19.30 -5.32
C LYS A 54 -8.58 -19.72 -5.95
N LYS A 55 -7.88 -20.65 -5.31
CA LYS A 55 -6.70 -21.30 -5.89
C LYS A 55 -7.13 -22.41 -6.86
N THR A 56 -6.19 -22.83 -7.71
CA THR A 56 -6.39 -23.93 -8.67
C THR A 56 -6.67 -25.28 -8.00
N ASN A 57 -6.19 -25.48 -6.77
CA ASN A 57 -6.45 -26.67 -5.95
C ASN A 57 -7.84 -26.69 -5.29
N GLY A 58 -8.69 -25.69 -5.54
CA GLY A 58 -10.04 -25.60 -4.97
C GLY A 58 -10.11 -24.94 -3.59
N GLU A 59 -8.98 -24.60 -2.97
CA GLU A 59 -8.96 -23.83 -1.73
C GLU A 59 -9.39 -22.38 -1.99
N VAL A 60 -10.03 -21.77 -0.98
CA VAL A 60 -10.34 -20.35 -0.97
C VAL A 60 -9.52 -19.67 0.10
N VAL A 61 -8.67 -18.72 -0.32
CA VAL A 61 -7.91 -17.86 0.58
C VAL A 61 -8.71 -16.60 0.85
N VAL A 62 -8.87 -16.29 2.12
CA VAL A 62 -9.54 -15.08 2.60
C VAL A 62 -8.48 -14.08 3.07
N ARG A 63 -8.57 -12.84 2.60
CA ARG A 63 -7.73 -11.73 3.07
C ARG A 63 -8.57 -10.53 3.48
N CYS A 64 -8.18 -9.89 4.57
CA CYS A 64 -8.78 -8.64 5.01
C CYS A 64 -8.07 -7.45 4.37
N ILE A 65 -8.83 -6.51 3.83
CA ILE A 65 -8.38 -5.18 3.45
C ILE A 65 -9.01 -4.19 4.42
N PRO A 66 -8.21 -3.54 5.28
CA PRO A 66 -8.73 -2.55 6.21
C PRO A 66 -9.36 -1.39 5.45
N PHE A 67 -10.47 -0.88 5.97
CA PHE A 67 -11.04 0.37 5.48
C PHE A 67 -10.13 1.54 5.87
N LEU A 68 -9.55 2.21 4.87
CA LEU A 68 -8.66 3.37 5.05
C LEU A 68 -9.41 4.63 4.61
N SER A 69 -9.51 5.61 5.50
CA SER A 69 -9.99 6.95 5.15
C SER A 69 -8.85 7.84 4.66
N ALA A 70 -9.17 8.92 3.94
CA ALA A 70 -8.18 9.92 3.51
C ALA A 70 -7.40 10.52 4.71
N LYS A 71 -8.03 10.59 5.89
CA LYS A 71 -7.40 11.05 7.13
C LYS A 71 -6.33 10.08 7.63
N ASP A 72 -6.56 8.78 7.51
CA ASP A 72 -5.61 7.74 7.93
C ASP A 72 -4.37 7.69 7.03
N LEU A 73 -4.48 8.23 5.81
CA LEU A 73 -3.41 8.34 4.83
C LEU A 73 -2.63 9.67 4.94
N ALA A 74 -3.09 10.62 5.75
CA ALA A 74 -2.42 11.90 5.93
C ALA A 74 -0.98 11.69 6.45
N GLY A 75 0.01 12.25 5.74
CA GLY A 75 1.43 12.12 6.10
C GLY A 75 2.10 10.82 5.64
N SER A 76 1.39 9.89 4.99
CA SER A 76 1.98 8.65 4.44
C SER A 76 3.03 8.91 3.34
N LEU A 77 2.90 10.03 2.61
CA LEU A 77 3.88 10.50 1.62
C LEU A 77 5.26 10.81 2.22
N LYS A 78 5.37 11.14 3.52
CA LYS A 78 6.68 11.33 4.19
C LYS A 78 7.52 10.04 4.22
N ARG A 79 6.89 8.86 4.23
CA ARG A 79 7.59 7.57 4.36
C ARG A 79 8.04 6.98 3.01
N ALA A 80 7.32 7.25 1.93
CA ALA A 80 7.57 6.62 0.63
C ALA A 80 8.85 7.14 -0.07
N SER A 81 9.25 8.39 0.20
CA SER A 81 10.36 9.03 -0.52
C SER A 81 11.71 8.96 0.20
N GLY A 82 11.76 8.53 1.48
CA GLY A 82 12.97 8.55 2.31
C GLY A 82 13.60 9.94 2.52
N LYS A 83 12.95 11.00 2.03
CA LYS A 83 13.39 12.39 2.10
C LYS A 83 12.51 13.16 3.07
N GLU A 84 13.16 13.94 3.92
CA GLU A 84 12.47 14.91 4.76
C GLU A 84 12.02 16.07 3.88
N PHE A 85 10.70 16.18 3.65
CA PHE A 85 10.12 17.37 3.04
C PHE A 85 9.69 18.32 4.16
N PRO A 86 10.41 19.44 4.37
CA PRO A 86 9.93 20.47 5.26
C PRO A 86 8.59 21.00 4.75
N TYR A 87 7.72 21.42 5.67
CA TYR A 87 6.52 22.14 5.27
C TYR A 87 6.95 23.48 4.65
N ILE A 88 6.54 23.72 3.41
CA ILE A 88 6.73 24.96 2.69
C ILE A 88 5.34 25.54 2.46
N PRO A 89 5.05 26.80 2.88
CA PRO A 89 3.81 27.47 2.55
C PRO A 89 3.54 27.43 1.04
N ILE A 90 2.27 27.28 0.65
CA ILE A 90 1.90 26.98 -0.74
C ILE A 90 2.34 28.09 -1.71
N GLU A 91 2.37 29.34 -1.26
CA GLU A 91 2.82 30.50 -2.02
C GLU A 91 4.32 30.40 -2.34
N VAL A 92 5.12 29.97 -1.36
CA VAL A 92 6.57 29.81 -1.50
C VAL A 92 6.87 28.63 -2.42
N ALA A 93 6.16 27.50 -2.24
CA ALA A 93 6.31 26.32 -3.09
C ALA A 93 6.00 26.66 -4.56
N ARG A 94 4.89 27.37 -4.81
CA ARG A 94 4.51 27.83 -6.15
C ARG A 94 5.62 28.67 -6.80
N ARG A 95 6.13 29.67 -6.08
CA ARG A 95 7.21 30.51 -6.59
C ARG A 95 8.43 29.69 -7.00
N ILE A 96 8.93 28.83 -6.11
CA ILE A 96 10.09 27.96 -6.40
C ILE A 96 9.85 27.13 -7.66
N THR A 97 8.66 26.54 -7.80
CA THR A 97 8.34 25.73 -8.98
C THR A 97 8.26 26.54 -10.27
N TYR A 98 7.74 27.78 -10.22
CA TYR A 98 7.67 28.65 -11.39
C TYR A 98 9.05 29.15 -11.80
N ASP A 99 9.91 29.48 -10.83
CA ASP A 99 11.29 29.93 -11.09
C ASP A 99 12.10 28.80 -11.77
N ASP A 100 12.05 27.58 -11.23
CA ASP A 100 12.72 26.40 -11.81
C ASP A 100 12.17 26.07 -13.22
N LEU A 101 10.85 26.20 -13.42
CA LEU A 101 10.24 25.99 -14.74
C LEU A 101 10.75 27.04 -15.74
N ALA A 102 10.82 28.32 -15.34
CA ALA A 102 11.29 29.41 -16.19
C ALA A 102 12.76 29.21 -16.60
N GLU A 103 13.62 28.78 -15.68
CA GLU A 103 15.03 28.46 -16.00
C GLU A 103 15.14 27.31 -16.99
N ARG A 104 14.36 26.24 -16.81
CA ARG A 104 14.34 25.11 -17.75
C ARG A 104 13.92 25.54 -19.14
N PHE A 105 12.84 26.32 -19.25
CA PHE A 105 12.40 26.88 -20.52
C PHE A 105 13.47 27.77 -21.17
N ALA A 106 14.11 28.65 -20.39
CA ALA A 106 15.17 29.51 -20.91
C ALA A 106 16.38 28.71 -21.44
N ASN A 107 16.76 27.63 -20.74
CA ASN A 107 17.85 26.76 -21.16
C ASN A 107 17.49 25.94 -22.41
N GLU A 108 16.23 25.51 -22.53
CA GLU A 108 15.74 24.82 -23.73
C GLU A 108 15.79 25.76 -24.94
N VAL A 109 15.28 26.99 -24.81
CA VAL A 109 15.34 28.02 -25.85
C VAL A 109 16.78 28.34 -26.26
N ARG A 110 17.70 28.52 -25.30
CA ARG A 110 19.13 28.74 -25.60
C ARG A 110 19.72 27.58 -26.40
N LYS A 111 19.44 26.35 -25.98
CA LYS A 111 19.97 25.15 -26.63
C LYS A 111 19.46 24.98 -28.06
N ASP A 112 18.26 25.47 -28.35
CA ASP A 112 17.72 25.43 -29.71
C ASP A 112 18.32 26.53 -30.59
N LEU A 113 18.60 27.72 -30.04
CA LEU A 113 19.34 28.79 -30.75
C LEU A 113 20.78 28.38 -31.09
N ASP A 114 21.47 27.71 -30.17
CA ASP A 114 22.84 27.24 -30.39
C ASP A 114 22.90 26.20 -31.52
N LYS A 115 21.91 25.29 -31.60
CA LYS A 115 21.81 24.29 -32.69
C LYS A 115 21.53 24.92 -34.06
N GLU A 116 20.70 25.96 -34.13
CA GLU A 116 20.42 26.68 -35.40
C GLU A 116 21.63 27.45 -35.93
N SER A 117 22.57 27.79 -35.04
CA SER A 117 23.81 28.50 -35.38
C SER A 117 24.84 27.58 -36.03
N ASP A 118 24.91 26.32 -35.58
CA ASP A 118 25.85 25.32 -36.09
C ASP A 118 25.45 24.80 -37.48
N ASP A 119 24.15 24.75 -37.82
CA ASP A 119 23.65 24.23 -39.10
C ASP A 119 23.86 25.19 -40.29
N LYS A 120 24.10 26.48 -40.04
CA LYS A 120 24.41 27.48 -41.10
C LYS A 120 25.89 27.56 -41.49
N GLY A 121 26.76 26.79 -40.84
CA GLY A 121 28.22 26.83 -41.04
C GLY A 121 28.74 26.02 -42.23
N ASP A 122 27.98 25.06 -42.76
CA ASP A 122 28.47 24.05 -43.72
C ASP A 122 27.92 24.21 -45.16
N SER A 123 27.59 25.43 -45.57
CA SER A 123 27.29 25.73 -46.98
C SER A 123 28.46 26.45 -47.66
N LYS A 124 29.47 25.68 -48.10
CA LYS A 124 30.50 26.13 -49.04
C LYS A 124 30.75 25.08 -50.12
#